data_AF-A0A225WZI1-F1
#
_entry.id   AF-A0A225WZI1-F1
#
_cell.length_a   1.000
_cell.length_b   1.000
_cell.length_c   1.000
_cell.angle_alpha   90.00
_cell.angle_beta   90.00
_cell.angle_gamma   90.00
#
_symmetry.space_group_name_H-M   'P 1'
#
loop_
_entity.id
_entity.type
_entity.pdbx_description
1 polymer ?
#
loop_
_entity_poly.entity_id
_entity_poly.type
_entity_poly.pdbx_seq_one_letter_code
_entity_poly.pdbx_strand_id
1 'polypeptide(L)'
;MGQLTRGMKRCRLRENSELTCSASLLHRDFWLEALDEQHRYGFHLRAFHKVWKHEMTTAPRDRWTAESSFFHWLDHGHGKHLELPECTQQELRTTRVEYCDTAQRKEYEIQFVPDGEQVRVQYATSGRMVHTDECSKWIFVLDVSGRLFLGRKRKGRFHHSSFVSGAPIIAAGKIIIKNGVIIAIEPHSGHYKPALENLLALCSMLATHGVDINDVAFIKPKKWTCAWPFPPQPDLELEDFATASDTDYGADKSDSEEPHTLVLEQ
;
A
#
# COMPACT_ATOMS: atom_id res chain seq x y z
N MET A 1 -19.00 -8.58 -7.01
CA MET A 1 -19.29 -7.23 -6.50
C MET A 1 -18.75 -7.15 -5.08
N GLY A 2 -18.09 -6.04 -4.72
CA GLY A 2 -17.60 -5.85 -3.34
C GLY A 2 -18.78 -5.52 -2.43
N GLN A 3 -18.87 -6.18 -1.28
CA GLN A 3 -19.91 -5.91 -0.30
C GLN A 3 -19.62 -4.58 0.38
N LEU A 4 -20.59 -3.66 0.31
CA LEU A 4 -20.52 -2.37 0.97
C LEU A 4 -21.04 -2.47 2.38
N THR A 5 -20.39 -1.75 3.29
CA THR A 5 -20.68 -1.85 4.71
C THR A 5 -20.50 -0.52 5.40
N ARG A 6 -21.30 -0.21 6.43
CA ARG A 6 -21.14 1.02 7.22
C ARG A 6 -20.18 0.83 8.39
N GLY A 7 -19.64 1.93 8.91
CA GLY A 7 -19.03 1.94 10.24
C GLY A 7 -19.85 1.24 11.32
N MET A 8 -19.18 0.66 12.33
CA MET A 8 -19.86 0.05 13.48
C MET A 8 -20.56 1.13 14.33
N LYS A 9 -21.84 0.92 14.67
CA LYS A 9 -22.62 1.74 15.63
C LYS A 9 -21.92 1.76 16.99
N ARG A 10 -21.17 2.82 17.26
CA ARG A 10 -20.18 2.90 18.33
C ARG A 10 -19.16 1.78 18.20
N CYS A 11 -17.89 2.15 18.06
CA CYS A 11 -16.84 1.34 18.65
C CYS A 11 -17.27 0.98 20.08
N ARG A 12 -17.74 -0.24 20.33
CA ARG A 12 -17.58 -0.88 21.65
C ARG A 12 -16.10 -1.25 21.80
N LEU A 13 -15.22 -0.30 21.54
CA LEU A 13 -13.97 -0.26 22.25
C LEU A 13 -14.41 0.03 23.66
N ARG A 14 -14.09 -0.88 24.59
CA ARG A 14 -14.19 -0.53 26.00
C ARG A 14 -13.57 0.85 26.13
N GLU A 15 -14.26 1.79 26.77
CA GLU A 15 -13.80 3.17 27.01
C GLU A 15 -12.47 3.26 27.79
N ASN A 16 -11.73 2.15 27.96
CA ASN A 16 -10.51 2.00 28.73
C ASN A 16 -9.52 0.94 28.18
N SER A 17 -9.61 0.51 26.91
CA SER A 17 -8.53 -0.26 26.29
C SER A 17 -7.83 0.58 25.25
N GLU A 18 -6.59 0.99 25.53
CA GLU A 18 -5.68 1.50 24.49
C GLU A 18 -5.73 0.54 23.31
N LEU A 19 -6.23 1.02 22.17
CA LEU A 19 -6.15 0.29 20.91
C LEU A 19 -4.66 0.14 20.57
N THR A 20 -4.09 -1.00 20.95
CA THR A 20 -2.75 -1.37 20.54
C THR A 20 -2.85 -1.90 19.11
N CYS A 21 -2.27 -1.15 18.18
CA CYS A 21 -2.19 -1.52 16.78
C CYS A 21 -0.72 -1.57 16.39
N SER A 22 -0.29 -2.70 15.83
CA SER A 22 1.07 -2.83 15.33
C SER A 22 1.22 -2.02 14.05
N ALA A 23 2.35 -1.34 13.91
CA ALA A 23 2.68 -0.66 12.67
C ALA A 23 2.76 -1.68 11.53
N SER A 24 2.12 -1.36 10.42
CA SER A 24 2.18 -2.12 9.19
C SER A 24 3.49 -1.76 8.45
N LEU A 25 4.33 -2.77 8.24
CA LEU A 25 5.64 -2.64 7.60
C LEU A 25 5.53 -2.77 6.07
N LEU A 26 6.49 -2.19 5.36
CA LEU A 26 6.62 -2.39 3.92
C LEU A 26 6.83 -3.88 3.64
N HIS A 27 5.97 -4.44 2.80
CA HIS A 27 5.98 -5.84 2.45
C HIS A 27 7.27 -6.20 1.69
N ARG A 28 7.82 -7.40 1.97
CA ARG A 28 9.11 -7.88 1.44
C ARG A 28 9.26 -7.79 -0.07
N ASP A 29 8.15 -7.92 -0.81
CA ASP A 29 8.13 -7.81 -2.27
C ASP A 29 8.57 -6.42 -2.79
N PHE A 30 8.58 -5.40 -1.93
CA PHE A 30 8.90 -4.02 -2.30
C PHE A 30 10.23 -3.54 -1.69
N TRP A 31 10.95 -4.39 -0.96
CA TRP A 31 12.23 -4.00 -0.34
C TRP A 31 13.27 -3.62 -1.39
N LEU A 32 13.35 -4.33 -2.52
CA LEU A 32 14.28 -3.97 -3.59
C LEU A 32 14.03 -2.56 -4.11
N GLU A 33 12.77 -2.15 -4.29
CA GLU A 33 12.42 -0.80 -4.74
C GLU A 33 12.78 0.27 -3.71
N ALA A 34 12.57 -0.01 -2.42
CA ALA A 34 12.88 0.92 -1.35
C ALA A 34 14.40 1.05 -1.09
N LEU A 35 15.16 -0.03 -1.26
CA LEU A 35 16.61 -0.07 -1.06
C LEU A 35 17.40 0.41 -2.28
N ASP A 36 16.82 0.34 -3.48
CA ASP A 36 17.46 0.84 -4.69
C ASP A 36 17.57 2.36 -4.66
N GLU A 37 18.78 2.91 -4.66
CA GLU A 37 19.04 4.35 -4.71
C GLU A 37 18.42 5.02 -5.96
N GLN A 38 18.24 4.24 -7.02
CA GLN A 38 17.62 4.67 -8.26
C GLN A 38 16.08 4.61 -8.21
N HIS A 39 15.51 3.99 -7.17
CA HIS A 39 14.10 3.72 -6.96
C HIS A 39 13.41 3.11 -8.18
N ARG A 40 14.07 2.17 -8.87
CA ARG A 40 13.48 1.45 -10.01
C ARG A 40 12.28 0.65 -9.55
N TYR A 41 11.30 0.52 -10.43
CA TYR A 41 10.04 -0.12 -10.10
C TYR A 41 10.22 -1.58 -9.65
N GLY A 42 9.68 -1.92 -8.49
CA GLY A 42 9.91 -3.19 -7.80
C GLY A 42 9.48 -4.40 -8.59
N PHE A 43 8.44 -4.29 -9.41
CA PHE A 43 8.02 -5.38 -10.30
C PHE A 43 9.12 -5.76 -11.29
N HIS A 44 9.78 -4.77 -11.89
CA HIS A 44 10.90 -4.97 -12.79
C HIS A 44 12.11 -5.54 -12.03
N LEU A 45 12.49 -4.91 -10.90
CA LEU A 45 13.61 -5.37 -10.07
C LEU A 45 13.46 -6.83 -9.65
N ARG A 46 12.24 -7.28 -9.30
CA ARG A 46 11.98 -8.67 -8.94
C ARG A 46 12.22 -9.65 -10.08
N ALA A 47 11.91 -9.29 -11.33
CA ALA A 47 12.17 -10.16 -12.49
C ALA A 47 13.69 -10.41 -12.64
N PHE A 48 14.48 -9.34 -12.61
CA PHE A 48 15.95 -9.42 -12.66
C PHE A 48 16.53 -10.15 -11.44
N HIS A 49 15.98 -9.89 -10.25
CA HIS A 49 16.44 -10.54 -9.02
C HIS A 49 16.23 -12.06 -9.01
N LYS A 50 15.19 -12.57 -9.68
CA LYS A 50 15.02 -14.02 -9.86
C LYS A 50 16.15 -14.63 -10.68
N VAL A 51 16.54 -13.98 -11.78
CA VAL A 51 17.63 -14.45 -12.64
C VAL A 51 18.95 -14.40 -11.89
N TRP A 52 19.25 -13.28 -11.23
CA TRP A 52 20.43 -13.15 -10.39
C TRP A 52 20.50 -14.26 -9.33
N LYS A 53 19.40 -14.53 -8.62
CA LYS A 53 19.37 -15.63 -7.63
C LYS A 53 19.67 -16.99 -8.26
N HIS A 54 19.14 -17.28 -9.44
CA HIS A 54 19.42 -18.53 -10.14
C HIS A 54 20.90 -18.65 -10.56
N GLU A 55 21.49 -17.57 -11.06
CA GLU A 55 22.93 -17.52 -11.37
C GLU A 55 23.79 -17.75 -10.11
N MET A 56 23.43 -17.11 -8.99
CA MET A 56 24.15 -17.30 -7.72
C MET A 56 24.07 -18.74 -7.18
N THR A 57 22.97 -19.45 -7.42
CA THR A 57 22.84 -20.86 -6.97
C THR A 57 23.53 -21.87 -7.88
N THR A 58 23.74 -21.52 -9.16
CA THR A 58 24.33 -22.40 -10.17
C THR A 58 25.82 -22.15 -10.41
N ALA A 59 26.33 -20.99 -10.00
CA ALA A 59 27.74 -20.64 -10.13
C ALA A 59 28.65 -21.43 -9.14
N PRO A 60 29.91 -21.74 -9.52
CA PRO A 60 30.90 -22.32 -8.61
C PRO A 60 31.15 -21.42 -7.40
N ARG A 61 31.22 -22.00 -6.19
CA ARG A 61 31.34 -21.28 -4.89
C ARG A 61 32.58 -20.39 -4.79
N ASP A 62 33.58 -20.65 -5.63
CA ASP A 62 34.87 -19.98 -5.69
C ASP A 62 34.76 -18.56 -6.28
N ARG A 63 33.59 -18.19 -6.84
CA ARG A 63 33.35 -16.94 -7.56
C ARG A 63 32.57 -15.90 -6.75
N TRP A 64 32.73 -15.89 -5.42
CA TRP A 64 32.17 -14.81 -4.58
C TRP A 64 32.93 -13.50 -4.84
N THR A 65 32.41 -12.69 -5.76
CA THR A 65 32.99 -11.42 -6.21
C THR A 65 32.04 -10.26 -5.87
N ALA A 66 32.34 -9.04 -6.30
CA ALA A 66 31.42 -7.90 -6.18
C ALA A 66 30.03 -8.16 -6.84
N GLU A 67 29.92 -9.15 -7.73
CA GLU A 67 28.65 -9.62 -8.33
C GLU A 67 27.72 -10.38 -7.35
N SER A 68 28.19 -10.65 -6.14
CA SER A 68 27.36 -11.16 -5.04
C SER A 68 26.39 -10.12 -4.48
N SER A 69 26.49 -8.85 -4.91
CA SER A 69 25.45 -7.84 -4.69
C SER A 69 24.55 -7.77 -5.91
N PHE A 70 23.24 -7.93 -5.71
CA PHE A 70 22.24 -7.83 -6.78
C PHE A 70 22.34 -6.53 -7.58
N PHE A 71 22.46 -5.38 -6.91
CA PHE A 71 22.53 -4.08 -7.60
C PHE A 71 23.83 -3.92 -8.39
N HIS A 72 24.96 -4.41 -7.87
CA HIS A 72 26.21 -4.40 -8.62
C HIS A 72 26.12 -5.31 -9.85
N TRP A 73 25.58 -6.52 -9.70
CA TRP A 73 25.35 -7.42 -10.82
C TRP A 73 24.43 -6.80 -11.88
N LEU A 74 23.38 -6.09 -11.44
CA LEU A 74 22.41 -5.45 -12.32
C LEU A 74 22.99 -4.27 -13.10
N ASP A 75 23.81 -3.43 -12.45
CA ASP A 75 24.30 -2.17 -13.02
C ASP A 75 25.68 -2.30 -13.70
N HIS A 76 26.52 -3.24 -13.24
CA HIS A 76 27.91 -3.39 -13.66
C HIS A 76 28.30 -4.80 -14.11
N GLY A 77 27.52 -5.82 -13.75
CA GLY A 77 27.77 -7.22 -14.11
C GLY A 77 26.93 -7.72 -15.28
N HIS A 78 26.67 -9.03 -15.31
CA HIS A 78 25.90 -9.70 -16.35
C HIS A 78 24.49 -9.12 -16.54
N GLY A 79 23.83 -8.70 -15.45
CA GLY A 79 22.50 -8.12 -15.47
C GLY A 79 22.38 -6.82 -16.28
N LYS A 80 23.49 -6.12 -16.53
CA LYS A 80 23.52 -4.83 -17.27
C LYS A 80 23.02 -4.95 -18.71
N HIS A 81 23.23 -6.11 -19.33
CA HIS A 81 22.93 -6.37 -20.74
C HIS A 81 21.82 -7.42 -20.91
N LEU A 82 21.20 -7.85 -19.81
CA LEU A 82 20.14 -8.84 -19.81
C LEU A 82 18.81 -8.20 -20.20
N GLU A 83 18.11 -8.80 -21.17
CA GLU A 83 16.76 -8.44 -21.58
C GLU A 83 15.80 -9.55 -21.14
N LEU A 84 14.72 -9.19 -20.44
CA LEU A 84 13.71 -10.14 -19.96
C LEU A 84 12.39 -9.94 -20.70
N PRO A 85 11.62 -11.01 -20.99
CA PRO A 85 10.29 -10.89 -21.59
C PRO A 85 9.34 -9.99 -20.79
N GLU A 86 9.49 -9.96 -19.47
CA GLU A 86 8.65 -9.17 -18.56
C GLU A 86 9.08 -7.71 -18.43
N CYS A 87 10.33 -7.38 -18.76
CA CYS A 87 10.87 -6.03 -18.63
C CYS A 87 12.20 -5.88 -19.39
N THR A 88 12.23 -4.92 -20.31
CA THR A 88 13.47 -4.52 -21.00
C THR A 88 14.39 -3.69 -20.10
N GLN A 89 15.68 -3.61 -20.44
CA GLN A 89 16.61 -2.70 -19.74
C GLN A 89 16.15 -1.24 -19.79
N GLN A 90 15.57 -0.82 -20.91
CA GLN A 90 15.05 0.53 -21.06
C GLN A 90 13.89 0.79 -20.10
N GLU A 91 12.93 -0.13 -19.98
CA GLU A 91 11.81 -0.01 -19.04
C GLU A 91 12.27 -0.03 -17.59
N LEU A 92 13.25 -0.89 -17.25
CA LEU A 92 13.86 -0.94 -15.93
C LEU A 92 14.46 0.41 -15.52
N ARG A 93 15.23 1.04 -16.43
CA ARG A 93 15.94 2.30 -16.13
C ARG A 93 15.02 3.52 -16.11
N THR A 94 13.96 3.50 -16.89
CA THR A 94 13.04 4.63 -17.05
C THR A 94 11.90 4.62 -16.04
N THR A 95 11.44 3.45 -15.59
CA THR A 95 10.32 3.31 -14.65
C THR A 95 10.81 3.37 -13.21
N ARG A 96 10.64 4.53 -12.58
CA ARG A 96 11.10 4.84 -11.22
C ARG A 96 9.97 5.35 -10.36
N VAL A 97 9.91 4.82 -9.14
CA VAL A 97 8.96 5.24 -8.11
C VAL A 97 9.48 6.49 -7.42
N GLU A 98 8.59 7.44 -7.23
CA GLU A 98 8.82 8.67 -6.49
C GLU A 98 8.64 8.38 -5.00
N TYR A 99 9.65 8.67 -4.20
CA TYR A 99 9.57 8.66 -2.74
C TYR A 99 9.68 10.09 -2.23
N CYS A 100 8.69 10.50 -1.44
CA CYS A 100 8.60 11.87 -0.95
C CYS A 100 9.63 12.12 0.15
N ASP A 101 10.47 13.12 -0.05
CA ASP A 101 11.22 13.71 1.05
C ASP A 101 10.27 14.42 2.05
N THR A 102 10.83 14.95 3.13
CA THR A 102 10.06 15.64 4.17
C THR A 102 9.31 16.88 3.66
N ALA A 103 9.85 17.60 2.67
CA ALA A 103 9.22 18.78 2.11
C ALA A 103 8.09 18.39 1.15
N GLN A 104 8.36 17.49 0.21
CA GLN A 104 7.39 16.97 -0.75
C GLN A 104 6.19 16.33 -0.06
N ARG A 105 6.42 15.61 1.06
CA ARG A 105 5.37 14.94 1.83
C ARG A 105 4.30 15.91 2.35
N LYS A 106 4.67 17.15 2.68
CA LYS A 106 3.72 18.17 3.20
C LYS A 106 2.65 18.57 2.19
N GLU A 107 2.92 18.43 0.90
CA GLU A 107 1.95 18.74 -0.16
C GLU A 107 0.78 17.73 -0.19
N TYR A 108 1.01 16.53 0.34
CA TYR A 108 0.00 15.46 0.40
C TYR A 108 -0.71 15.36 1.73
N GLU A 109 -0.24 16.08 2.76
CA GLU A 109 -0.83 16.05 4.09
C GLU A 109 -2.21 16.71 4.05
N ILE A 110 -3.21 16.05 4.65
CA ILE A 110 -4.56 16.60 4.79
C ILE A 110 -4.85 16.92 6.25
N GLN A 111 -5.72 17.91 6.46
CA GLN A 111 -6.21 18.29 7.77
C GLN A 111 -7.73 18.28 7.79
N PHE A 112 -8.28 17.96 8.96
CA PHE A 112 -9.70 17.98 9.24
C PHE A 112 -10.12 19.39 9.64
N VAL A 113 -11.16 19.91 9.00
CA VAL A 113 -11.72 21.24 9.27
C VAL A 113 -13.20 21.13 9.63
N PRO A 114 -13.65 21.73 10.75
CA PRO A 114 -15.06 21.78 11.08
C PRO A 114 -15.87 22.54 10.02
N ASP A 115 -17.03 22.00 9.65
CA ASP A 115 -18.02 22.65 8.78
C ASP A 115 -19.44 22.38 9.32
N GLY A 116 -19.89 23.25 10.23
CA GLY A 116 -21.14 23.04 10.96
C GLY A 116 -21.09 21.79 11.84
N GLU A 117 -22.04 20.88 11.64
CA GLU A 117 -22.09 19.58 12.32
C GLU A 117 -21.23 18.50 11.64
N GLN A 118 -20.66 18.80 10.46
CA GLN A 118 -19.83 17.87 9.71
C GLN A 118 -18.35 18.26 9.79
N VAL A 119 -17.48 17.34 9.37
CA VAL A 119 -16.05 17.58 9.22
C VAL A 119 -15.67 17.35 7.77
N ARG A 120 -14.92 18.30 7.22
CA ARG A 120 -14.34 18.20 5.88
C ARG A 120 -12.83 18.03 5.94
N VAL A 121 -12.24 17.62 4.83
CA VAL A 121 -10.79 17.53 4.68
C VAL A 121 -10.27 18.42 3.55
N GLN A 122 -9.19 19.13 3.85
CA GLN A 122 -8.45 19.95 2.90
C GLN A 122 -6.96 19.62 2.97
N TYR A 123 -6.20 19.92 1.91
CA TYR A 123 -4.74 19.83 1.97
C TYR A 123 -4.20 20.85 2.97
N ALA A 124 -3.32 20.43 3.87
CA ALA A 124 -2.77 21.27 4.94
C ALA A 124 -1.98 22.46 4.37
N THR A 125 -1.16 22.22 3.34
CA THR A 125 -0.29 23.26 2.76
C THR A 125 -1.06 24.26 1.90
N SER A 126 -1.95 23.80 1.02
CA SER A 126 -2.66 24.68 0.07
C SER A 126 -4.00 25.20 0.58
N GLY A 127 -4.55 24.61 1.64
CA GLY A 127 -5.92 24.88 2.12
C GLY A 127 -7.02 24.46 1.14
N ARG A 128 -6.67 23.82 0.01
CA ARG A 128 -7.65 23.43 -1.00
C ARG A 128 -8.45 22.24 -0.51
N MET A 129 -9.79 22.36 -0.57
CA MET A 129 -10.71 21.28 -0.25
C MET A 129 -10.42 20.05 -1.12
N VAL A 130 -10.39 18.86 -0.49
CA VAL A 130 -10.11 17.62 -1.23
C VAL A 130 -11.37 17.17 -1.97
N HIS A 131 -11.21 16.81 -3.25
CA HIS A 131 -12.23 16.15 -4.05
C HIS A 131 -11.55 15.08 -4.90
N THR A 132 -12.04 13.85 -4.82
CA THR A 132 -11.53 12.72 -5.61
C THR A 132 -12.40 12.51 -6.86
N ASP A 133 -11.77 12.60 -8.03
CA ASP A 133 -12.40 12.22 -9.29
C ASP A 133 -12.59 10.70 -9.43
N GLU A 134 -13.53 10.31 -10.28
CA GLU A 134 -13.88 8.90 -10.56
C GLU A 134 -12.90 8.21 -11.53
N CYS A 135 -12.15 8.99 -12.31
CA CYS A 135 -11.24 8.46 -13.32
C CYS A 135 -9.89 7.99 -12.74
N SER A 136 -9.60 8.30 -11.48
CA SER A 136 -8.32 8.03 -10.83
C SER A 136 -8.47 7.16 -9.59
N LYS A 137 -7.46 6.32 -9.34
CA LYS A 137 -7.31 5.65 -8.04
C LYS A 137 -6.71 6.63 -7.03
N TRP A 138 -7.48 7.02 -6.03
CA TRP A 138 -7.01 7.83 -4.91
C TRP A 138 -6.60 6.94 -3.73
N ILE A 139 -5.41 7.19 -3.20
CA ILE A 139 -4.79 6.41 -2.13
C ILE A 139 -4.45 7.29 -0.95
N PHE A 140 -4.46 6.70 0.25
CA PHE A 140 -4.03 7.37 1.47
C PHE A 140 -3.08 6.52 2.31
N VAL A 141 -2.30 7.19 3.15
CA VAL A 141 -1.48 6.61 4.21
C VAL A 141 -1.69 7.38 5.51
N LEU A 142 -2.01 6.67 6.59
CA LEU A 142 -1.95 7.15 7.96
C LEU A 142 -0.60 6.74 8.56
N ASP A 143 0.29 7.70 8.84
CA ASP A 143 1.59 7.40 9.43
C ASP A 143 1.51 7.10 10.94
N VAL A 144 2.63 6.67 11.52
CA VAL A 144 2.75 6.37 12.96
C VAL A 144 2.62 7.59 13.88
N SER A 145 2.68 8.80 13.31
CA SER A 145 2.45 10.06 14.03
C SER A 145 0.99 10.53 13.96
N GLY A 146 0.11 9.76 13.31
CA GLY A 146 -1.31 10.12 13.15
C GLY A 146 -1.58 11.11 12.01
N ARG A 147 -0.61 11.40 11.14
CA ARG A 147 -0.81 12.26 9.97
C ARG A 147 -1.36 11.46 8.81
N LEU A 148 -2.30 12.06 8.08
CA LEU A 148 -2.96 11.45 6.94
C LEU A 148 -2.47 12.10 5.65
N PHE A 149 -1.89 11.30 4.76
CA PHE A 149 -1.43 11.73 3.43
C PHE A 149 -2.34 11.16 2.36
N LEU A 150 -2.65 11.95 1.33
CA LEU A 150 -3.60 11.58 0.29
C LEU A 150 -3.12 12.06 -1.09
N GLY A 151 -3.31 11.22 -2.11
CA GLY A 151 -2.92 11.55 -3.48
C GLY A 151 -3.39 10.53 -4.50
N ARG A 152 -3.19 10.86 -5.79
CA ARG A 152 -3.50 9.96 -6.90
C ARG A 152 -2.41 8.89 -7.03
N LYS A 153 -2.82 7.62 -7.09
CA LYS A 153 -1.94 6.51 -7.44
C LYS A 153 -1.55 6.62 -8.92
N ARG A 154 -0.26 6.48 -9.21
CA ARG A 154 0.29 6.42 -10.57
C ARG A 154 1.07 5.12 -10.71
N LYS A 155 0.58 4.16 -11.51
CA LYS A 155 1.22 2.83 -11.64
C LYS A 155 2.70 2.98 -12.05
N GLY A 156 3.59 2.32 -11.31
CA GLY A 156 5.04 2.38 -11.55
C GLY A 156 5.71 3.69 -11.17
N ARG A 157 4.98 4.66 -10.59
CA ARG A 157 5.49 5.99 -10.27
C ARG A 157 5.15 6.46 -8.86
N PHE A 158 3.92 6.24 -8.39
CA PHE A 158 3.48 6.73 -7.09
C PHE A 158 2.51 5.74 -6.45
N HIS A 159 2.90 5.22 -5.29
CA HIS A 159 2.21 4.18 -4.53
C HIS A 159 2.03 4.60 -3.06
N HIS A 160 1.45 3.74 -2.22
CA HIS A 160 1.34 4.02 -0.78
C HIS A 160 2.71 4.28 -0.14
N SER A 161 3.72 3.49 -0.50
CA SER A 161 5.08 3.63 0.02
C SER A 161 5.71 4.99 -0.34
N SER A 162 5.28 5.61 -1.44
CA SER A 162 5.77 6.92 -1.92
C SER A 162 5.61 8.03 -0.89
N PHE A 163 4.48 8.08 -0.16
CA PHE A 163 4.23 9.16 0.80
C PHE A 163 5.29 9.19 1.92
N VAL A 164 5.68 8.03 2.40
CA VAL A 164 6.49 7.87 3.63
C VAL A 164 7.87 7.25 3.40
N SER A 165 8.30 7.15 2.14
CA SER A 165 9.61 6.58 1.77
C SER A 165 9.83 5.16 2.31
N GLY A 166 8.78 4.33 2.27
CA GLY A 166 8.82 2.95 2.78
C GLY A 166 8.80 2.82 4.31
N ALA A 167 8.68 3.92 5.06
CA ALA A 167 8.59 3.87 6.51
C ALA A 167 7.32 3.11 6.99
N PRO A 168 7.31 2.61 8.23
CA PRO A 168 6.13 1.98 8.84
C PRO A 168 4.92 2.93 8.90
N ILE A 169 3.72 2.36 8.83
CA ILE A 169 2.45 3.10 8.83
C ILE A 169 1.45 2.48 9.80
N ILE A 170 0.39 3.22 10.15
CA ILE A 170 -0.76 2.65 10.88
C ILE A 170 -1.75 2.04 9.90
N ALA A 171 -2.12 2.75 8.82
CA ALA A 171 -3.11 2.25 7.88
C ALA A 171 -2.88 2.82 6.48
N ALA A 172 -3.34 2.09 5.46
CA ALA A 172 -3.33 2.56 4.08
C ALA A 172 -4.52 1.98 3.32
N GLY A 173 -4.95 2.68 2.28
CA GLY A 173 -6.07 2.23 1.50
C GLY A 173 -6.37 3.11 0.30
N LYS A 174 -7.55 2.90 -0.25
CA LYS A 174 -8.19 3.81 -1.21
C LYS A 174 -9.27 4.59 -0.48
N ILE A 175 -9.52 5.81 -0.92
CA ILE A 175 -10.47 6.72 -0.28
C ILE A 175 -11.19 7.53 -1.35
N ILE A 176 -12.46 7.80 -1.12
CA ILE A 176 -13.29 8.66 -1.95
C ILE A 176 -13.82 9.79 -1.11
N ILE A 177 -13.61 11.00 -1.60
CA ILE A 177 -13.97 12.25 -0.94
C ILE A 177 -14.71 13.11 -1.95
N LYS A 178 -15.91 13.56 -1.57
CA LYS A 178 -16.69 14.49 -2.38
C LYS A 178 -16.83 15.80 -1.62
N ASN A 179 -16.28 16.86 -2.19
CA ASN A 179 -16.34 18.22 -1.63
C ASN A 179 -15.85 18.30 -0.18
N GLY A 180 -14.76 17.58 0.13
CA GLY A 180 -14.19 17.50 1.47
C GLY A 180 -14.78 16.45 2.39
N VAL A 181 -15.91 15.82 2.04
CA VAL A 181 -16.54 14.79 2.89
C VAL A 181 -16.05 13.40 2.48
N ILE A 182 -15.55 12.62 3.44
CA ILE A 182 -15.13 11.24 3.21
C ILE A 182 -16.38 10.37 3.00
N ILE A 183 -16.52 9.79 1.81
CA ILE A 183 -17.69 8.99 1.42
C ILE A 183 -17.41 7.50 1.58
N ALA A 184 -16.22 7.05 1.16
CA ALA A 184 -15.90 5.63 1.19
C ALA A 184 -14.41 5.36 1.40
N ILE A 185 -14.11 4.21 2.03
CA ILE A 185 -12.76 3.72 2.30
C ILE A 185 -12.67 2.23 1.94
N GLU A 186 -11.68 1.87 1.13
CA GLU A 186 -11.24 0.48 0.96
C GLU A 186 -9.87 0.33 1.65
N PRO A 187 -9.77 -0.32 2.83
CA PRO A 187 -8.54 -0.42 3.60
C PRO A 187 -7.61 -1.50 3.04
N HIS A 188 -7.11 -1.27 1.82
CA HIS A 188 -6.24 -2.20 1.11
C HIS A 188 -5.03 -1.51 0.49
N SER A 189 -3.85 -1.99 0.87
CA SER A 189 -2.59 -1.66 0.23
C SER A 189 -1.82 -2.94 -0.13
N GLY A 190 -1.36 -3.04 -1.36
CA GLY A 190 -0.44 -4.12 -1.75
C GLY A 190 0.94 -3.99 -1.08
N HIS A 191 1.37 -2.76 -0.78
CA HIS A 191 2.68 -2.45 -0.21
C HIS A 191 2.75 -2.70 1.29
N TYR A 192 1.65 -2.48 2.01
CA TYR A 192 1.63 -2.57 3.48
C TYR A 192 0.71 -3.67 4.01
N LYS A 193 -0.35 -4.03 3.27
CA LYS A 193 -1.32 -5.08 3.65
C LYS A 193 -1.87 -4.90 5.07
N PRO A 194 -2.47 -3.74 5.40
CA PRO A 194 -3.00 -3.48 6.74
C PRO A 194 -4.06 -4.51 7.13
N ALA A 195 -4.05 -4.90 8.41
CA ALA A 195 -4.95 -5.87 9.01
C ALA A 195 -6.15 -5.19 9.69
N LEU A 196 -6.99 -5.99 10.37
CA LEU A 196 -8.18 -5.50 11.06
C LEU A 196 -7.85 -4.45 12.13
N GLU A 197 -6.80 -4.66 12.92
CA GLU A 197 -6.37 -3.69 13.95
C GLU A 197 -6.01 -2.32 13.35
N ASN A 198 -5.36 -2.31 12.18
CA ASN A 198 -5.02 -1.10 11.44
C ASN A 198 -6.28 -0.35 10.97
N LEU A 199 -7.29 -1.09 10.52
CA LEU A 199 -8.59 -0.53 10.14
C LEU A 199 -9.35 0.04 11.35
N LEU A 200 -9.33 -0.63 12.50
CA LEU A 200 -9.93 -0.11 13.73
C LEU A 200 -9.21 1.14 14.23
N ALA A 201 -7.88 1.19 14.14
CA ALA A 201 -7.09 2.37 14.46
C ALA A 201 -7.42 3.54 13.53
N LEU A 202 -7.58 3.29 12.22
CA LEU A 202 -8.05 4.30 11.26
C LEU A 202 -9.44 4.85 11.66
N CYS A 203 -10.40 3.98 11.96
CA CYS A 203 -11.74 4.41 12.40
C CYS A 203 -11.68 5.24 13.67
N SER A 204 -10.86 4.85 14.65
CA SER A 204 -10.67 5.60 15.89
C SER A 204 -10.10 6.99 15.61
N MET A 205 -9.07 7.10 14.78
CA MET A 205 -8.45 8.38 14.40
C MET A 205 -9.47 9.29 13.71
N LEU A 206 -10.22 8.77 12.72
CA LEU A 206 -11.26 9.53 12.03
C LEU A 206 -12.34 10.04 13.01
N ALA A 207 -12.78 9.19 13.94
CA ALA A 207 -13.77 9.57 14.95
C ALA A 207 -13.24 10.64 15.92
N THR A 208 -11.98 10.55 16.33
CA THR A 208 -11.32 11.59 17.15
C THR A 208 -11.27 12.95 16.44
N HIS A 209 -11.20 12.94 15.11
CA HIS A 209 -11.30 14.16 14.29
C HIS A 209 -12.73 14.58 13.94
N GLY A 210 -13.75 13.94 14.53
CA GLY A 210 -15.16 14.33 14.37
C GLY A 210 -15.84 13.78 13.11
N VAL A 211 -15.21 12.84 12.39
CA VAL A 211 -15.86 12.15 11.27
C VAL A 211 -16.86 11.14 11.83
N ASP A 212 -18.13 11.22 11.42
CA ASP A 212 -19.11 10.17 11.72
C ASP A 212 -18.82 8.93 10.87
N ILE A 213 -18.29 7.89 11.52
CA ILE A 213 -17.93 6.63 10.88
C ILE A 213 -19.16 5.91 10.30
N ASN A 214 -20.37 6.23 10.76
CA ASN A 214 -21.62 5.66 10.22
C ASN A 214 -21.98 6.23 8.84
N ASP A 215 -21.42 7.37 8.46
CA ASP A 215 -21.64 8.00 7.15
C ASP A 215 -20.55 7.61 6.15
N VAL A 216 -19.50 6.90 6.60
CA VAL A 216 -18.45 6.36 5.73
C VAL A 216 -18.78 4.93 5.31
N ALA A 217 -18.78 4.69 4.00
CA ALA A 217 -18.89 3.35 3.43
C ALA A 217 -17.53 2.64 3.43
N PHE A 218 -17.40 1.57 4.19
CA PHE A 218 -16.25 0.67 4.17
C PHE A 218 -16.47 -0.43 3.13
N ILE A 219 -15.52 -0.56 2.20
CA ILE A 219 -15.56 -1.52 1.11
C ILE A 219 -14.68 -2.70 1.50
N LYS A 220 -15.26 -3.91 1.55
CA LYS A 220 -14.50 -5.13 1.85
C LYS A 220 -13.50 -5.44 0.71
N PRO A 221 -12.19 -5.50 0.98
CA PRO A 221 -11.22 -5.89 -0.04
C PRO A 221 -11.43 -7.35 -0.46
N LYS A 222 -11.26 -7.64 -1.76
CA LYS A 222 -11.43 -9.01 -2.30
C LYS A 222 -10.55 -10.06 -1.60
N LYS A 223 -9.34 -9.66 -1.18
CA LYS A 223 -8.36 -10.53 -0.52
C LYS A 223 -8.53 -10.58 1.01
N TRP A 224 -9.58 -9.99 1.56
CA TRP A 224 -9.84 -9.99 3.01
C TRP A 224 -10.43 -11.33 3.46
N THR A 225 -9.63 -12.11 4.17
CA THR A 225 -9.97 -13.48 4.57
C THR A 225 -10.66 -13.57 5.93
N CYS A 226 -10.36 -12.65 6.85
CA CYS A 226 -10.98 -12.62 8.17
C CYS A 226 -12.45 -12.17 8.13
N ALA A 227 -13.17 -12.38 9.24
CA ALA A 227 -14.50 -11.83 9.42
C ALA A 227 -14.47 -10.31 9.17
N TRP A 228 -15.40 -9.84 8.34
CA TRP A 228 -15.51 -8.42 8.03
C TRP A 228 -16.37 -7.75 9.11
N PRO A 229 -15.85 -6.76 9.85
CA PRO A 229 -16.47 -6.27 11.09
C PRO A 229 -17.68 -5.36 10.85
N PHE A 230 -17.91 -4.95 9.60
CA PHE A 230 -18.91 -3.95 9.25
C PHE A 230 -20.16 -4.61 8.63
N PRO A 231 -21.37 -4.17 9.00
CA PRO A 231 -22.62 -4.74 8.51
C PRO A 231 -22.88 -4.40 7.03
N PRO A 232 -23.46 -5.31 6.22
CA PRO A 232 -23.89 -5.05 4.84
C PRO A 232 -24.78 -3.80 4.69
N GLN A 233 -24.60 -3.09 3.58
CA GLN A 233 -25.46 -2.01 3.11
C GLN A 233 -26.26 -2.51 1.88
N PRO A 234 -27.56 -2.84 2.02
CA PRO A 234 -28.38 -3.27 0.89
C PRO A 234 -28.77 -2.13 -0.07
N ASP A 235 -28.74 -0.87 0.37
CA ASP A 235 -29.31 0.28 -0.37
C ASP A 235 -28.27 1.22 -1.00
N LEU A 236 -26.98 0.88 -0.94
CA LEU A 236 -25.90 1.70 -1.52
C LEU A 236 -25.46 1.08 -2.84
N GLU A 237 -26.01 1.56 -3.96
CA GLU A 237 -25.52 1.18 -5.29
C GLU A 237 -24.24 1.96 -5.60
N LEU A 238 -23.14 1.23 -5.77
CA LEU A 238 -21.87 1.76 -6.25
C LEU A 238 -21.71 1.36 -7.71
N GLU A 239 -22.42 2.01 -8.61
CA GLU A 239 -22.26 1.73 -10.04
C GLU A 239 -20.84 2.08 -10.56
N ASP A 240 -20.09 2.96 -9.89
CA ASP A 240 -18.83 3.51 -10.45
C ASP A 240 -17.51 2.99 -9.84
N PHE A 241 -17.53 2.04 -8.91
CA PHE A 241 -16.32 1.71 -8.16
C PHE A 241 -15.52 0.54 -8.76
N ALA A 242 -16.08 -0.14 -9.76
CA ALA A 242 -15.55 -1.39 -10.29
C ALA A 242 -14.65 -1.25 -11.53
N THR A 243 -14.53 -0.07 -12.14
CA THR A 243 -13.80 0.09 -13.42
C THR A 243 -12.30 0.31 -13.25
N ALA A 244 -11.84 0.79 -12.09
CA ALA A 244 -10.42 0.81 -11.78
C ALA A 244 -9.95 -0.55 -11.23
N SER A 245 -10.11 -1.61 -12.03
CA SER A 245 -9.71 -2.96 -11.65
C SER A 245 -8.24 -3.00 -11.21
N ASP A 246 -7.96 -3.75 -10.14
CA ASP A 246 -6.60 -4.06 -9.72
C ASP A 246 -6.05 -5.14 -10.64
N THR A 247 -5.39 -4.72 -11.73
CA THR A 247 -4.52 -5.59 -12.51
C THR A 247 -3.04 -5.34 -12.18
N ASP A 248 -2.41 -6.47 -11.87
CA ASP A 248 -0.98 -6.77 -11.90
C ASP A 248 -0.12 -6.27 -10.75
N TYR A 249 -0.31 -6.89 -9.58
CA TYR A 249 0.82 -7.64 -9.04
C TYR A 249 0.57 -9.09 -9.43
N GLY A 250 1.32 -9.57 -10.44
CA GLY A 250 1.19 -10.93 -10.97
C GLY A 250 1.12 -11.94 -9.84
N ALA A 251 0.09 -12.78 -9.89
CA ALA A 251 0.00 -13.98 -9.08
C ALA A 251 1.11 -14.93 -9.50
N ASP A 252 2.30 -14.73 -8.93
CA ASP A 252 3.37 -15.69 -9.04
C ASP A 252 3.17 -16.72 -7.94
N LYS A 253 2.60 -17.86 -8.34
CA LYS A 253 2.56 -19.07 -7.54
C LYS A 253 3.99 -19.65 -7.49
N SER A 254 4.82 -19.14 -6.58
CA SER A 254 6.08 -19.81 -6.25
C SER A 254 6.49 -19.48 -4.81
N ASP A 255 5.74 -20.02 -3.86
CA ASP A 255 6.27 -20.42 -2.55
C ASP A 255 5.55 -21.75 -2.26
N SER A 256 6.03 -22.81 -2.90
CA SER A 256 5.84 -24.16 -2.39
C SER A 256 6.72 -24.27 -1.15
N GLU A 257 6.08 -24.34 0.02
CA GLU A 257 6.69 -24.81 1.25
C GLU A 257 7.31 -26.19 0.97
N GLU A 258 8.63 -26.33 1.13
CA GLU A 258 9.25 -27.64 1.24
C GLU A 258 8.83 -28.27 2.59
N PRO A 259 8.34 -29.51 2.61
CA PRO A 259 8.13 -30.22 3.85
C PRO A 259 9.49 -30.69 4.41
N HIS A 260 9.80 -30.26 5.63
CA HIS A 260 10.83 -30.88 6.45
C HIS A 260 10.47 -32.35 6.69
N THR A 261 11.09 -33.25 5.91
CA THR A 261 11.15 -34.68 6.26
C THR A 261 12.44 -34.91 7.04
N LEU A 262 12.34 -34.95 8.37
CA LEU A 262 13.37 -35.55 9.21
C LEU A 262 13.25 -37.07 9.08
N VAL A 263 14.15 -37.68 8.32
CA VAL A 263 14.41 -39.12 8.41
C VAL A 263 15.38 -39.32 9.55
N LEU A 264 14.91 -39.91 10.66
CA LEU A 264 15.76 -40.55 11.65
C LEU A 264 15.86 -42.02 11.25
N GLU A 265 17.05 -42.41 10.79
CA GLU A 265 17.44 -43.82 10.64
C GLU A 265 17.65 -44.44 12.03
N GLN A 266 16.96 -45.55 12.30
CA GLN A 266 17.53 -46.77 12.90
C GLN A 266 16.88 -47.98 12.23
#